data_AF-W1QE53-F1
#
_entry.id   AF-W1QE53-F1
#
_cell.length_a   1.000
_cell.length_b   1.000
_cell.length_c   1.000
_cell.angle_alpha   90.00
_cell.angle_beta   90.00
_cell.angle_gamma   90.00
#
_symmetry.space_group_name_H-M   'P 1'
#
loop_
_entity.id
_entity.type
_entity.pdbx_description
1 polymer ?
#
loop_
_entity_poly.entity_id
_entity_poly.type
_entity_poly.pdbx_seq_one_letter_code
_entity_poly.pdbx_strand_id
1 'polypeptide(L)'
;MVIDKPPSYKKPGIEFLVKHIPKNSNLKVSKGAIVLKHDMTNLGTLYLEAPYILIPPFDLVKLIEVGKCCSYCGETLKVYDKGRLRDKEAHDISDQKHARFMSGLDCGDCSSGWCSQNCRKLDFCHSLLNHQPTNKGMTNQIMNSRGEKLVLLYDRWTNFKKAIHEKSLELAHCALYVSLQLFYYPELKDGYMSMRNVVAEQRDEFLGRDIDFTTLYEETTACFKDFRMSKDEYLDCISIFKLNNYNNGIYPLTSYLADPFGEINCSIAPFETSIAHDYEDFRIDVVDEHNVRLTKQRHLESYRKPIHTNNLKIEKKIIIVSSMRNIKSSEKLVAGEPHETGSACSSSDNSSMEKITAPVPLRVPGKARKQRNASFTSSGNSFGEGIIKYNRDQIREMLVEMSLDSDDSETETPIQLEVPEQFVKPRRKSVRFES
;
A
#
# COMPACT_ATOMS: atom_id res chain seq x y z
N MET A 1 23.56 20.51 -15.42
CA MET A 1 23.71 20.07 -16.82
C MET A 1 22.31 20.04 -17.42
N VAL A 2 22.01 20.91 -18.39
CA VAL A 2 20.73 20.86 -19.11
C VAL A 2 20.86 19.73 -20.12
N ILE A 3 20.02 18.70 -20.02
CA ILE A 3 19.99 17.63 -21.01
C ILE A 3 19.28 18.23 -22.23
N ASP A 4 20.04 18.59 -23.28
CA ASP A 4 19.54 19.34 -24.44
C ASP A 4 18.47 18.57 -25.26
N LYS A 5 18.31 17.27 -25.05
CA LYS A 5 17.27 16.45 -25.68
C LYS A 5 16.74 15.39 -24.72
N PRO A 6 15.40 15.21 -24.59
CA PRO A 6 14.85 14.13 -23.80
C PRO A 6 15.33 12.77 -24.34
N PRO A 7 15.56 11.77 -23.46
CA PRO A 7 15.96 10.44 -23.90
C PRO A 7 14.95 9.86 -24.91
N SER A 8 15.44 9.08 -25.85
CA SER A 8 14.60 8.26 -26.71
C SER A 8 14.14 7.02 -25.93
N TYR A 9 12.85 6.70 -26.04
CA TYR A 9 12.24 5.59 -25.31
C TYR A 9 11.71 4.54 -26.27
N LYS A 10 12.04 3.27 -25.99
CA LYS A 10 11.31 2.13 -26.56
C LYS A 10 9.93 2.10 -25.92
N LYS A 11 8.90 2.17 -26.75
CA LYS A 11 7.51 2.07 -26.29
C LYS A 11 7.15 0.61 -26.03
N PRO A 12 6.30 0.37 -25.03
CA PRO A 12 5.96 -0.98 -24.69
C PRO A 12 5.00 -1.65 -25.71
N GLY A 13 5.10 -2.98 -25.83
CA GLY A 13 4.45 -3.77 -26.89
C GLY A 13 2.93 -3.93 -26.75
N ILE A 14 2.17 -3.58 -27.78
CA ILE A 14 0.69 -3.51 -27.77
C ILE A 14 0.04 -4.84 -27.37
N GLU A 15 0.67 -5.97 -27.73
CA GLU A 15 0.20 -7.33 -27.44
C GLU A 15 0.07 -7.57 -25.94
N PHE A 16 0.99 -7.00 -25.14
CA PHE A 16 0.93 -7.10 -23.69
C PHE A 16 -0.33 -6.42 -23.15
N LEU A 17 -0.68 -5.22 -23.62
CA LEU A 17 -1.88 -4.51 -23.17
C LEU A 17 -3.16 -5.29 -23.50
N VAL A 18 -3.25 -5.79 -24.73
CA VAL A 18 -4.43 -6.55 -25.19
C VAL A 18 -4.67 -7.78 -24.31
N LYS A 19 -3.59 -8.43 -23.86
CA LYS A 19 -3.66 -9.59 -22.97
C LYS A 19 -4.11 -9.24 -21.55
N HIS A 20 -3.72 -8.09 -21.01
CA HIS A 20 -3.90 -7.75 -19.60
C HIS A 20 -5.07 -6.82 -19.29
N ILE A 21 -5.63 -6.12 -20.29
CA ILE A 21 -6.86 -5.35 -20.10
C ILE A 21 -8.06 -6.32 -19.99
N PRO A 22 -8.79 -6.33 -18.86
CA PRO A 22 -9.93 -7.23 -18.70
C PRO A 22 -11.00 -6.96 -19.74
N LYS A 23 -11.55 -8.03 -20.34
CA LYS A 23 -12.63 -7.93 -21.34
C LYS A 23 -13.85 -7.15 -20.84
N ASN A 24 -14.11 -7.19 -19.53
CA ASN A 24 -15.24 -6.50 -18.89
C ASN A 24 -14.90 -5.08 -18.40
N SER A 25 -13.67 -4.59 -18.62
CA SER A 25 -13.31 -3.21 -18.28
C SER A 25 -13.92 -2.22 -19.28
N ASN A 26 -13.97 -0.94 -18.91
CA ASN A 26 -14.33 0.16 -19.81
C ASN A 26 -13.17 0.56 -20.76
N LEU A 27 -12.05 -0.15 -20.72
CA LEU A 27 -10.87 0.13 -21.52
C LEU A 27 -10.82 -0.79 -22.74
N LYS A 28 -10.22 -0.30 -23.82
CA LYS A 28 -9.80 -1.11 -24.97
C LYS A 28 -8.50 -0.56 -25.53
N VAL A 29 -7.79 -1.38 -26.26
CA VAL A 29 -6.65 -0.94 -27.06
C VAL A 29 -7.13 -0.58 -28.46
N SER A 30 -6.80 0.61 -28.94
CA SER A 30 -7.10 1.05 -30.30
C SER A 30 -5.92 1.84 -30.87
N LYS A 31 -5.45 1.46 -32.07
CA LYS A 31 -4.32 2.14 -32.76
C LYS A 31 -3.08 2.33 -31.88
N GLY A 32 -2.75 1.34 -31.05
CA GLY A 32 -1.60 1.40 -30.14
C GLY A 32 -1.76 2.31 -28.92
N ALA A 33 -2.99 2.73 -28.60
CA ALA A 33 -3.31 3.54 -27.43
C ALA A 33 -4.38 2.86 -26.57
N ILE A 34 -4.37 3.14 -25.26
CA ILE A 34 -5.48 2.82 -24.36
C ILE A 34 -6.55 3.90 -24.54
N VAL A 35 -7.78 3.48 -24.84
CA VAL A 35 -8.94 4.36 -25.02
C VAL A 35 -10.15 3.82 -24.25
N LEU A 36 -11.18 4.63 -24.07
CA LEU A 36 -12.44 4.18 -23.48
C LEU A 36 -13.30 3.42 -24.50
N LYS A 37 -14.09 2.46 -24.04
CA LYS A 37 -15.11 1.78 -24.86
C LYS A 37 -16.28 2.68 -25.19
N HIS A 38 -16.64 3.54 -24.24
CA HIS A 38 -17.74 4.48 -24.31
C HIS A 38 -17.28 5.85 -23.84
N ASP A 39 -17.93 6.90 -24.34
CA ASP A 39 -17.66 8.26 -23.92
C ASP A 39 -17.97 8.41 -22.42
N MET A 40 -17.13 9.16 -21.73
CA MET A 40 -17.29 9.46 -20.31
C MET A 40 -17.64 10.93 -20.14
N THR A 41 -18.88 11.18 -19.74
CA THR A 41 -19.47 12.53 -19.60
C THR A 41 -19.33 13.12 -18.20
N ASN A 42 -18.90 12.31 -17.23
CA ASN A 42 -18.71 12.70 -15.84
C ASN A 42 -17.28 12.38 -15.42
N LEU A 43 -16.73 13.20 -14.52
CA LEU A 43 -15.46 12.90 -13.88
C LEU A 43 -15.58 11.66 -12.98
N GLY A 44 -14.46 10.95 -12.82
CA GLY A 44 -14.35 9.89 -11.83
C GLY A 44 -13.38 8.79 -12.21
N THR A 45 -13.46 7.70 -11.49
CA THR A 45 -12.57 6.55 -11.64
C THR A 45 -12.70 5.90 -13.02
N LEU A 46 -11.59 5.80 -13.74
CA LEU A 46 -11.46 5.01 -14.96
C LEU A 46 -11.18 3.55 -14.62
N TYR A 47 -10.18 3.30 -13.77
CA TYR A 47 -9.86 1.97 -13.28
C TYR A 47 -9.01 2.03 -12.01
N LEU A 48 -8.95 0.90 -11.32
CA LEU A 48 -7.97 0.64 -10.27
C LEU A 48 -6.95 -0.36 -10.81
N GLU A 49 -5.67 -0.19 -10.50
CA GLU A 49 -4.60 -1.09 -10.92
C GLU A 49 -3.79 -1.57 -9.72
N ALA A 50 -3.62 -2.88 -9.61
CA ALA A 50 -2.69 -3.48 -8.66
C ALA A 50 -1.27 -3.52 -9.25
N PRO A 51 -0.22 -3.43 -8.41
CA PRO A 51 1.15 -3.50 -8.90
C PRO A 51 1.44 -4.87 -9.53
N TYR A 52 2.25 -4.85 -10.58
CA TYR A 52 2.79 -6.02 -11.25
C TYR A 52 4.00 -6.59 -10.51
N ILE A 53 4.90 -5.69 -10.10
CA ILE A 53 6.01 -5.95 -9.19
C ILE A 53 5.91 -4.90 -8.09
N LEU A 54 6.11 -5.31 -6.84
CA LEU A 54 6.17 -4.42 -5.69
C LEU A 54 7.50 -4.65 -4.99
N ILE A 55 8.23 -3.57 -4.74
CA ILE A 55 9.53 -3.58 -4.06
C ILE A 55 9.37 -2.83 -2.73
N PRO A 56 9.99 -3.32 -1.64
CA PRO A 56 10.06 -2.55 -0.41
C PRO A 56 10.78 -1.20 -0.65
N PRO A 57 10.24 -0.07 -0.15
CA PRO A 57 10.91 1.22 -0.26
C PRO A 57 12.29 1.21 0.40
N PHE A 58 13.31 1.75 -0.28
CA PHE A 58 14.70 1.70 0.17
C PHE A 58 14.93 2.45 1.50
N ASP A 59 14.26 3.58 1.66
CA ASP A 59 14.23 4.41 2.86
C ASP A 59 13.67 3.67 4.09
N LEU A 60 12.82 2.66 3.87
CA LEU A 60 12.20 1.88 4.94
C LEU A 60 12.96 0.59 5.27
N VAL A 61 14.06 0.26 4.58
CA VAL A 61 14.78 -1.02 4.79
C VAL A 61 15.22 -1.20 6.24
N LYS A 62 15.78 -0.16 6.87
CA LYS A 62 16.17 -0.22 8.29
C LYS A 62 14.97 -0.51 9.21
N LEU A 63 13.80 0.08 8.91
CA LEU A 63 12.57 -0.15 9.67
C LEU A 63 12.00 -1.56 9.43
N ILE A 64 12.18 -2.10 8.23
CA ILE A 64 11.83 -3.49 7.90
C ILE A 64 12.71 -4.46 8.69
N GLU A 65 14.02 -4.21 8.76
CA GLU A 65 14.96 -5.05 9.51
C GLU A 65 14.61 -5.12 10.99
N VAL A 66 14.23 -4.00 11.61
CA VAL A 66 13.80 -3.97 13.02
C VAL A 66 12.34 -4.37 13.25
N GLY A 67 11.63 -4.86 12.22
CA GLY A 67 10.26 -5.35 12.34
C GLY A 67 9.20 -4.26 12.54
N LYS A 68 9.50 -3.01 12.19
CA LYS A 68 8.56 -1.88 12.28
C LYS A 68 7.74 -1.67 11.01
N CYS A 69 8.21 -2.19 9.88
CA CYS A 69 7.52 -2.19 8.59
C CYS A 69 7.35 -3.61 8.06
N CYS A 70 6.32 -3.81 7.23
CA CYS A 70 6.10 -5.05 6.53
C CYS A 70 7.28 -5.37 5.62
N SER A 71 7.84 -6.58 5.75
CA SER A 71 8.99 -7.05 4.96
C SER A 71 8.75 -7.03 3.44
N TYR A 72 7.48 -7.20 3.02
CA TYR A 72 7.10 -7.23 1.61
C TYR A 72 6.74 -5.85 1.04
N CYS A 73 5.75 -5.16 1.65
CA CYS A 73 5.16 -3.95 1.07
C CYS A 73 5.67 -2.65 1.70
N GLY A 74 6.53 -2.73 2.72
CA GLY A 74 7.05 -1.57 3.46
C GLY A 74 6.03 -0.84 4.33
N GLU A 75 4.76 -1.25 4.32
CA GLU A 75 3.71 -0.59 5.12
C GLU A 75 4.03 -0.70 6.61
N THR A 76 3.93 0.42 7.32
CA THR A 76 4.20 0.47 8.76
C THR A 76 3.31 -0.51 9.50
N LEU A 77 3.93 -1.42 10.25
CA LEU A 77 3.19 -2.31 11.12
C LEU A 77 2.72 -1.47 12.30
N LYS A 78 1.43 -1.56 12.64
CA LYS A 78 0.92 -0.97 13.88
C LYS A 78 1.45 -1.80 15.05
N VAL A 79 2.73 -1.62 15.35
CA VAL A 79 3.37 -2.24 16.49
C VAL A 79 2.81 -1.54 17.71
N TYR A 80 2.15 -2.30 18.57
CA TYR A 80 1.77 -1.82 19.89
C TYR A 80 3.04 -1.60 20.68
N ASP A 81 3.66 -0.43 20.57
CA ASP A 81 4.75 -0.05 21.44
C ASP A 81 4.23 -0.07 22.89
N LYS A 82 4.62 -1.12 23.63
CA LYS A 82 4.38 -1.26 25.07
C LYS A 82 2.92 -1.18 25.53
N GLY A 83 1.95 -1.54 24.69
CA GLY A 83 0.53 -1.50 25.06
C GLY A 83 -0.04 -0.10 25.35
N ARG A 84 0.71 0.98 25.13
CA ARG A 84 0.21 2.34 25.33
C ARG A 84 -0.40 2.86 24.03
N LEU A 85 -1.73 2.77 23.94
CA LEU A 85 -2.47 3.79 23.17
C LEU A 85 -2.16 5.14 23.82
N ARG A 86 -1.86 6.17 23.01
CA ARG A 86 -1.62 7.54 23.50
C ARG A 86 -2.77 8.09 24.36
N ASP A 87 -3.95 7.47 24.31
CA ASP A 87 -5.17 8.02 24.90
C ASP A 87 -5.86 7.10 25.93
N LYS A 88 -5.20 6.02 26.41
CA LYS A 88 -5.78 5.19 27.48
C LYS A 88 -4.76 4.90 28.57
N GLU A 89 -5.08 5.42 29.76
CA GLU A 89 -4.29 5.28 30.98
C GLU A 89 -3.92 3.82 31.27
N ALA A 90 -2.69 3.67 31.78
CA ALA A 90 -2.04 2.40 31.98
C ALA A 90 -2.71 1.62 33.11
N HIS A 91 -3.52 0.62 32.77
CA HIS A 91 -3.84 -0.44 33.71
C HIS A 91 -2.72 -1.48 33.70
N ASP A 92 -2.15 -1.71 34.88
CA ASP A 92 -1.18 -2.75 35.20
C ASP A 92 -1.74 -4.12 34.78
N ILE A 93 -1.33 -4.57 33.60
CA ILE A 93 -1.56 -5.93 33.15
C ILE A 93 -0.18 -6.57 33.08
N SER A 94 0.02 -7.53 33.99
CA SER A 94 1.19 -8.38 34.11
C SER A 94 1.74 -8.87 32.75
N ASP A 95 3.06 -9.00 32.71
CA ASP A 95 3.96 -9.20 31.56
C ASP A 95 3.68 -10.39 30.61
N GLN A 96 2.56 -11.10 30.74
CA GLN A 96 2.17 -12.18 29.84
C GLN A 96 1.44 -11.67 28.56
N LYS A 97 1.09 -10.37 28.48
CA LYS A 97 0.37 -9.74 27.34
C LYS A 97 1.25 -9.01 26.30
N HIS A 98 2.56 -9.23 26.25
CA HIS A 98 3.33 -9.03 25.00
C HIS A 98 2.94 -10.05 23.90
N ALA A 99 2.01 -10.95 24.21
CA ALA A 99 1.24 -11.87 23.34
C ALA A 99 0.39 -11.20 22.21
N ARG A 100 0.78 -10.02 21.72
CA ARG A 100 0.39 -9.52 20.39
C ARG A 100 1.51 -9.76 19.37
N PHE A 101 2.16 -10.93 19.46
CA PHE A 101 2.62 -11.63 18.26
C PHE A 101 1.53 -11.47 17.21
N MET A 102 1.83 -10.87 16.07
CA MET A 102 0.84 -10.58 15.06
C MET A 102 0.39 -11.89 14.42
N SER A 103 -0.49 -12.67 15.04
CA SER A 103 -1.28 -13.73 14.38
C SER A 103 -0.49 -14.73 13.51
N GLY A 104 0.75 -15.06 13.85
CA GLY A 104 1.61 -15.91 12.99
C GLY A 104 2.06 -15.23 11.70
N LEU A 105 2.21 -13.91 11.70
CA LEU A 105 2.75 -13.08 10.62
C LEU A 105 4.13 -12.51 10.96
N ASP A 106 4.76 -12.97 12.04
CA ASP A 106 6.14 -12.66 12.36
C ASP A 106 7.03 -13.81 11.89
N CYS A 107 8.28 -13.51 11.55
CA CYS A 107 9.25 -14.53 11.23
C CYS A 107 9.76 -15.21 12.51
N GLY A 108 10.00 -16.53 12.46
CA GLY A 108 10.56 -17.27 13.61
C GLY A 108 12.07 -17.08 13.77
N ASP A 109 12.76 -16.72 12.69
CA ASP A 109 14.22 -16.71 12.62
C ASP A 109 14.83 -15.30 12.74
N CYS A 110 14.03 -14.24 12.59
CA CYS A 110 14.48 -12.85 12.67
C CYS A 110 13.34 -11.89 13.04
N SER A 111 13.66 -10.60 13.21
CA SER A 111 12.71 -9.56 13.65
C SER A 111 11.71 -9.09 12.59
N SER A 112 11.80 -9.54 11.33
CA SER A 112 10.86 -9.10 10.31
C SER A 112 9.44 -9.65 10.52
N GLY A 113 8.45 -8.89 10.06
CA GLY A 113 7.05 -9.30 10.07
C GLY A 113 6.30 -8.84 8.82
N TRP A 114 5.05 -9.30 8.68
CA TRP A 114 4.18 -8.99 7.56
C TRP A 114 2.86 -8.38 8.03
N CYS A 115 2.33 -7.43 7.26
CA CYS A 115 1.03 -6.82 7.56
C CYS A 115 -0.16 -7.73 7.22
N SER A 116 0.06 -8.82 6.45
CA SER A 116 -0.97 -9.77 6.05
C SER A 116 -0.37 -11.12 5.65
N GLN A 117 -1.21 -12.17 5.66
CA GLN A 117 -0.82 -13.49 5.17
C GLN A 117 -0.46 -13.47 3.66
N ASN A 118 -1.08 -12.58 2.88
CA ASN A 118 -0.77 -12.45 1.45
C ASN A 118 0.66 -11.91 1.26
N CYS A 119 1.03 -10.85 2.00
CA CYS A 119 2.39 -10.32 1.99
C CYS A 119 3.41 -11.39 2.40
N ARG A 120 3.13 -12.18 3.45
CA ARG A 120 4.00 -13.29 3.86
C ARG A 120 4.19 -14.33 2.77
N LYS A 121 3.14 -14.66 2.01
CA LYS A 121 3.20 -15.64 0.91
C LYS A 121 3.98 -15.13 -0.30
N LEU A 122 3.88 -13.83 -0.59
CA LEU A 122 4.53 -13.20 -1.73
C LEU A 122 6.01 -12.85 -1.47
N ASP A 123 6.43 -12.77 -0.21
CA ASP A 123 7.79 -12.42 0.19
C ASP A 123 8.75 -13.62 0.19
N PHE A 124 9.01 -14.18 -1.00
CA PHE A 124 9.97 -15.28 -1.15
C PHE A 124 11.43 -14.84 -0.92
N CYS A 125 11.73 -13.54 -1.06
CA CYS A 125 13.07 -12.98 -0.86
C CYS A 125 13.48 -12.97 0.62
N HIS A 126 12.52 -12.93 1.54
CA HIS A 126 12.81 -12.77 2.96
C HIS A 126 13.78 -13.84 3.51
N SER A 127 13.46 -15.12 3.36
CA SER A 127 14.32 -16.20 3.85
C SER A 127 15.64 -16.27 3.08
N LEU A 128 15.61 -15.99 1.78
CA LEU A 128 16.79 -15.96 0.93
C LEU A 128 17.80 -14.90 1.40
N LEU A 129 17.34 -13.68 1.66
CA LEU A 129 18.20 -12.51 1.87
C LEU A 129 18.48 -12.22 3.35
N ASN A 130 17.62 -12.62 4.28
CA ASN A 130 17.73 -12.18 5.67
C ASN A 130 18.08 -13.30 6.65
N HIS A 131 17.83 -14.57 6.34
CA HIS A 131 18.13 -15.67 7.25
C HIS A 131 19.57 -16.11 7.14
N GLN A 132 20.26 -16.18 8.28
CA GLN A 132 21.61 -16.73 8.33
C GLN A 132 21.56 -18.25 8.03
N PRO A 133 22.25 -18.73 6.99
CA PRO A 133 22.28 -20.15 6.68
C PRO A 133 23.01 -20.94 7.77
N THR A 134 22.50 -22.12 8.11
CA THR A 134 23.15 -23.05 9.06
C THR A 134 24.06 -24.06 8.38
N ASN A 135 24.11 -24.07 7.04
CA ASN A 135 24.94 -24.99 6.28
C ASN A 135 26.41 -24.55 6.24
N LYS A 136 27.32 -25.52 6.09
CA LYS A 136 28.77 -25.26 6.01
C LYS A 136 29.18 -24.29 4.89
N GLY A 137 28.35 -24.17 3.86
CA GLY A 137 28.62 -23.32 2.70
C GLY A 137 28.17 -21.87 2.87
N MET A 138 27.51 -21.51 3.98
CA MET A 138 26.90 -20.18 4.19
C MET A 138 26.06 -19.74 2.97
N THR A 139 25.22 -20.64 2.47
CA THR A 139 24.39 -20.40 1.28
C THR A 139 22.90 -20.55 1.52
N ASN A 140 22.12 -19.63 0.99
CA ASN A 140 20.66 -19.78 0.86
C ASN A 140 20.30 -20.17 -0.57
N GLN A 141 19.14 -20.77 -0.77
CA GLN A 141 18.68 -21.22 -2.08
C GLN A 141 17.19 -21.00 -2.25
N ILE A 142 16.79 -20.68 -3.49
CA ILE A 142 15.40 -20.66 -3.92
C ILE A 142 15.25 -21.45 -5.22
N MET A 143 14.05 -21.97 -5.46
CA MET A 143 13.67 -22.57 -6.74
C MET A 143 12.53 -21.75 -7.34
N ASN A 144 12.58 -21.52 -8.64
CA ASN A 144 11.50 -20.85 -9.34
C ASN A 144 10.42 -21.86 -9.81
N SER A 145 9.38 -21.34 -10.46
CA SER A 145 8.27 -22.16 -10.99
C SER A 145 8.69 -23.15 -12.09
N ARG A 146 9.89 -22.99 -12.68
CA ARG A 146 10.48 -23.90 -13.69
C ARG A 146 11.42 -24.94 -13.08
N GLY A 147 11.61 -24.93 -11.75
CA GLY A 147 12.54 -25.82 -11.05
C GLY A 147 14.01 -25.41 -11.18
N GLU A 148 14.29 -24.21 -11.72
CA GLU A 148 15.65 -23.68 -11.76
C GLU A 148 16.05 -23.19 -10.36
N LYS A 149 17.29 -23.47 -9.99
CA LYS A 149 17.82 -23.20 -8.66
C LYS A 149 18.73 -21.99 -8.68
N LEU A 150 18.47 -21.03 -7.81
CA LEU A 150 19.39 -19.92 -7.52
C LEU A 150 20.00 -20.11 -6.13
N VAL A 151 21.31 -19.96 -6.05
CA VAL A 151 22.07 -20.10 -4.79
C VAL A 151 22.73 -18.76 -4.46
N LEU A 152 22.35 -18.19 -3.32
CA LEU A 152 22.92 -16.97 -2.76
C LEU A 152 24.07 -17.32 -1.81
N LEU A 153 25.19 -16.63 -1.96
CA LEU A 153 26.34 -16.63 -1.05
C LEU A 153 26.11 -15.56 0.02
N TYR A 154 25.67 -15.98 1.21
CA TYR A 154 25.12 -15.06 2.22
C TYR A 154 26.14 -14.04 2.72
N ASP A 155 27.40 -14.43 2.91
CA ASP A 155 28.46 -13.52 3.36
C ASP A 155 28.77 -12.43 2.32
N ARG A 156 28.70 -12.76 1.02
CA ARG A 156 28.87 -11.77 -0.04
C ARG A 156 27.69 -10.83 -0.12
N TRP A 157 26.48 -11.37 0.01
CA TRP A 157 25.26 -10.58 0.06
C TRP A 157 25.25 -9.59 1.23
N THR A 158 25.58 -10.02 2.44
CA THR A 158 25.59 -9.13 3.62
C THR A 158 26.58 -7.98 3.48
N ASN A 159 27.78 -8.25 2.93
CA ASN A 159 28.76 -7.22 2.60
C ASN A 159 28.24 -6.26 1.52
N PHE A 160 27.63 -6.78 0.45
CA PHE A 160 27.08 -5.97 -0.62
C PHE A 160 25.89 -5.11 -0.15
N LYS A 161 24.97 -5.69 0.63
CA LYS A 161 23.85 -4.99 1.27
C LYS A 161 24.33 -3.83 2.13
N LYS A 162 25.37 -4.04 2.93
CA LYS A 162 26.00 -2.98 3.72
C LYS A 162 26.53 -1.85 2.83
N ALA A 163 27.25 -2.19 1.75
CA ALA A 163 27.76 -1.20 0.79
C ALA A 163 26.63 -0.42 0.09
N ILE A 164 25.53 -1.08 -0.29
CA ILE A 164 24.33 -0.44 -0.85
C ILE A 164 23.79 0.62 0.12
N HIS A 165 23.65 0.29 1.40
CA HIS A 165 23.13 1.23 2.40
C HIS A 165 24.08 2.39 2.71
N GLU A 166 25.38 2.11 2.85
CA GLU A 166 26.39 3.14 3.14
C GLU A 166 26.53 4.16 2.00
N LYS A 167 26.42 3.69 0.75
CA LYS A 167 26.51 4.52 -0.45
C LYS A 167 25.15 5.02 -0.96
N SER A 168 24.05 4.70 -0.25
CA SER A 168 22.68 5.04 -0.66
C SER A 168 22.33 4.62 -2.10
N LEU A 169 22.73 3.41 -2.49
CA LEU A 169 22.53 2.88 -3.86
C LEU A 169 21.12 2.30 -4.04
N GLU A 170 20.09 3.15 -3.97
CA GLU A 170 18.69 2.74 -4.11
C GLU A 170 18.42 1.95 -5.40
N LEU A 171 18.96 2.42 -6.53
CA LEU A 171 18.79 1.72 -7.82
C LEU A 171 19.34 0.30 -7.79
N ALA A 172 20.44 0.05 -7.07
CA ALA A 172 21.01 -1.29 -6.91
C ALA A 172 20.08 -2.20 -6.11
N HIS A 173 19.53 -1.68 -5.01
CA HIS A 173 18.55 -2.37 -4.19
C HIS A 173 17.35 -2.78 -5.04
N CYS A 174 16.76 -1.82 -5.78
CA CYS A 174 15.62 -2.09 -6.64
C CYS A 174 15.96 -3.08 -7.76
N ALA A 175 17.12 -2.95 -8.40
CA ALA A 175 17.59 -3.88 -9.44
C ALA A 175 17.61 -5.32 -8.93
N LEU A 176 18.22 -5.55 -7.77
CA LEU A 176 18.32 -6.87 -7.15
C LEU A 176 16.93 -7.46 -6.89
N TYR A 177 16.03 -6.69 -6.28
CA TYR A 177 14.68 -7.17 -5.98
C TYR A 177 13.88 -7.46 -7.26
N VAL A 178 13.97 -6.61 -8.29
CA VAL A 178 13.38 -6.91 -9.61
C VAL A 178 13.96 -8.20 -10.16
N SER A 179 15.28 -8.34 -10.21
CA SER A 179 15.92 -9.51 -10.80
C SER A 179 15.53 -10.81 -10.08
N LEU A 180 15.43 -10.78 -8.75
CA LEU A 180 14.94 -11.90 -7.95
C LEU A 180 13.47 -12.20 -8.24
N GLN A 181 12.62 -11.17 -8.37
CA GLN A 181 11.21 -11.33 -8.73
C GLN A 181 11.04 -11.98 -10.10
N LEU A 182 11.81 -11.52 -11.10
CA LEU A 182 11.79 -12.07 -12.45
C LEU A 182 12.37 -13.49 -12.52
N PHE A 183 13.35 -13.79 -11.68
CA PHE A 183 13.87 -15.16 -11.55
C PHE A 183 12.82 -16.09 -10.94
N TYR A 184 12.19 -15.68 -9.84
CA TYR A 184 11.25 -16.51 -9.09
C TYR A 184 9.90 -16.68 -9.80
N TYR A 185 9.45 -15.64 -10.49
CA TYR A 185 8.26 -15.62 -11.35
C TYR A 185 8.62 -15.33 -12.82
N PRO A 186 9.16 -16.31 -13.57
CA PRO A 186 9.56 -16.14 -14.97
C PRO A 186 8.45 -15.63 -15.89
N GLU A 187 7.18 -15.89 -15.57
CA GLU A 187 6.02 -15.36 -16.29
C GLU A 187 5.92 -13.83 -16.28
N LEU A 188 6.63 -13.16 -15.36
CA LEU A 188 6.69 -11.71 -15.29
C LEU A 188 7.72 -11.12 -16.25
N LYS A 189 8.70 -11.91 -16.70
CA LYS A 189 9.86 -11.42 -17.45
C LYS A 189 9.46 -10.71 -18.74
N ASP A 190 8.63 -11.35 -19.57
CA ASP A 190 8.24 -10.79 -20.86
C ASP A 190 7.45 -9.49 -20.69
N GLY A 191 6.54 -9.46 -19.71
CA GLY A 191 5.74 -8.27 -19.43
C GLY A 191 6.59 -7.12 -18.93
N TYR A 192 7.49 -7.39 -17.99
CA TYR A 192 8.42 -6.40 -17.45
C TYR A 192 9.37 -5.87 -18.52
N MET A 193 10.04 -6.75 -19.27
CA MET A 193 11.00 -6.37 -20.32
C MET A 193 10.32 -5.67 -21.50
N SER A 194 9.01 -5.84 -21.66
CA SER A 194 8.25 -5.10 -22.66
C SER A 194 7.95 -3.66 -22.27
N MET A 195 8.24 -3.19 -21.05
CA MET A 195 7.88 -1.85 -20.56
C MET A 195 8.69 -0.71 -21.19
N ARG A 196 8.32 0.55 -20.89
CA ARG A 196 9.06 1.73 -21.36
C ARG A 196 10.52 1.61 -20.91
N ASN A 197 11.43 1.69 -21.87
CA ASN A 197 12.86 1.53 -21.61
C ASN A 197 13.66 2.57 -22.40
N VAL A 198 14.82 2.96 -21.88
CA VAL A 198 15.76 3.85 -22.57
C VAL A 198 16.50 3.06 -23.65
N VAL A 199 16.78 3.70 -24.78
CA VAL A 199 17.68 3.13 -25.79
C VAL A 199 19.07 2.88 -25.20
N ALA A 200 19.74 1.81 -25.63
CA ALA A 200 20.97 1.35 -24.97
C ALA A 200 22.06 2.43 -24.95
N GLU A 201 22.15 3.23 -26.02
CA GLU A 201 23.15 4.29 -26.21
C GLU A 201 23.01 5.46 -25.24
N GLN A 202 21.82 5.65 -24.65
CA GLN A 202 21.52 6.74 -23.71
C GLN A 202 21.35 6.23 -22.27
N ARG A 203 21.51 4.92 -22.05
CA ARG A 203 21.18 4.27 -20.77
C ARG A 203 22.08 4.78 -19.64
N ASP A 204 23.38 4.85 -19.85
CA ASP A 204 24.34 5.29 -18.81
C ASP A 204 24.11 6.75 -18.40
N GLU A 205 23.81 7.62 -19.37
CA GLU A 205 23.47 9.02 -19.10
C GLU A 205 22.17 9.15 -18.32
N PHE A 206 21.15 8.37 -18.69
CA PHE A 206 19.86 8.37 -18.00
C PHE A 206 19.96 7.83 -16.57
N LEU A 207 20.73 6.75 -16.37
CA LEU A 207 20.88 6.12 -15.06
C LEU A 207 21.72 6.98 -14.11
N GLY A 208 22.69 7.72 -14.64
CA GLY A 208 23.52 8.67 -13.91
C GLY A 208 24.99 8.28 -14.03
N ARG A 209 25.85 9.25 -14.39
CA ARG A 209 27.27 9.00 -14.68
C ARG A 209 28.11 8.71 -13.42
N ASP A 210 27.58 9.00 -12.24
CA ASP A 210 28.31 8.86 -10.97
C ASP A 210 28.32 7.42 -10.43
N ILE A 211 27.57 6.50 -11.05
CA ILE A 211 27.47 5.11 -10.62
C ILE A 211 28.21 4.22 -11.61
N ASP A 212 29.23 3.49 -11.13
CA ASP A 212 29.85 2.42 -11.91
C ASP A 212 28.93 1.19 -11.95
N PHE A 213 28.05 1.17 -12.94
CA PHE A 213 27.12 0.06 -13.15
C PHE A 213 27.81 -1.26 -13.53
N THR A 214 29.07 -1.23 -13.98
CA THR A 214 29.85 -2.43 -14.25
C THR A 214 30.22 -3.10 -12.95
N THR A 215 30.86 -2.35 -12.05
CA THR A 215 31.18 -2.83 -10.70
C THR A 215 29.91 -3.26 -9.97
N LEU A 216 28.82 -2.50 -10.09
CA LEU A 216 27.57 -2.84 -9.42
C LEU A 216 26.98 -4.19 -9.88
N TYR A 217 27.00 -4.44 -11.19
CA TYR A 217 26.59 -5.72 -11.76
C TYR A 217 27.50 -6.86 -11.30
N GLU A 218 28.81 -6.65 -11.30
CA GLU A 218 29.80 -7.64 -10.84
C GLU A 218 29.61 -7.98 -9.35
N GLU A 219 29.44 -6.98 -8.48
CA GLU A 219 29.17 -7.18 -7.05
C GLU A 219 27.83 -7.90 -6.82
N THR A 220 26.79 -7.54 -7.58
CA THR A 220 25.49 -8.21 -7.54
C THR A 220 25.60 -9.67 -7.95
N THR A 221 26.21 -9.96 -9.09
CA THR A 221 26.37 -11.33 -9.61
C THR A 221 27.27 -12.17 -8.73
N ALA A 222 28.30 -11.57 -8.13
CA ALA A 222 29.19 -12.24 -7.17
C ALA A 222 28.46 -12.73 -5.92
N CYS A 223 27.29 -12.20 -5.59
CA CYS A 223 26.44 -12.70 -4.50
C CYS A 223 25.80 -14.05 -4.80
N PHE A 224 25.89 -14.57 -6.04
CA PHE A 224 25.22 -15.80 -6.47
C PHE A 224 26.22 -16.78 -7.11
N LYS A 225 25.90 -18.08 -7.08
CA LYS A 225 26.73 -19.09 -7.77
C LYS A 225 26.52 -19.15 -9.28
N ASP A 226 25.29 -18.97 -9.74
CA ASP A 226 24.91 -19.03 -11.16
C ASP A 226 23.77 -18.03 -11.42
N PHE A 227 24.12 -16.75 -11.51
CA PHE A 227 23.17 -15.68 -11.82
C PHE A 227 23.07 -15.50 -13.33
N ARG A 228 22.07 -16.13 -13.93
CA ARG A 228 21.85 -16.14 -15.39
C ARG A 228 21.13 -14.88 -15.87
N MET A 229 21.69 -13.73 -15.57
CA MET A 229 21.24 -12.44 -16.08
C MET A 229 22.44 -11.73 -16.67
N SER A 230 22.35 -11.35 -17.94
CA SER A 230 23.40 -10.56 -18.59
C SER A 230 23.48 -9.16 -18.00
N LYS A 231 24.63 -8.48 -18.20
CA LYS A 231 24.77 -7.07 -17.80
C LYS A 231 23.71 -6.21 -18.45
N ASP A 232 23.43 -6.39 -19.74
CA ASP A 232 22.41 -5.60 -20.44
C ASP A 232 21.01 -5.83 -19.87
N GLU A 233 20.63 -7.07 -19.58
CA GLU A 233 19.34 -7.36 -18.93
C GLU A 233 19.26 -6.73 -17.53
N TYR A 234 20.37 -6.73 -16.78
CA TYR A 234 20.43 -6.08 -15.47
C TYR A 234 20.25 -4.56 -15.57
N LEU A 235 20.93 -3.92 -16.52
CA LEU A 235 20.78 -2.48 -16.74
C LEU A 235 19.38 -2.13 -17.27
N ASP A 236 18.79 -2.98 -18.11
CA ASP A 236 17.39 -2.89 -18.53
C ASP A 236 16.44 -2.98 -17.33
N CYS A 237 16.74 -3.84 -16.35
CA CYS A 237 15.94 -3.90 -15.13
C CYS A 237 15.94 -2.58 -14.37
N ILE A 238 17.10 -1.92 -14.26
CA ILE A 238 17.23 -0.63 -13.59
C ILE A 238 16.51 0.47 -14.36
N SER A 239 16.75 0.58 -15.66
CA SER A 239 16.16 1.65 -16.48
C SER A 239 14.64 1.53 -16.56
N ILE A 240 14.11 0.31 -16.72
CA ILE A 240 12.68 0.05 -16.69
C ILE A 240 12.11 0.42 -15.32
N PHE A 241 12.75 0.00 -14.22
CA PHE A 241 12.25 0.36 -12.89
C PHE A 241 12.21 1.88 -12.72
N LYS A 242 13.32 2.57 -12.98
CA LYS A 242 13.43 4.03 -12.83
C LYS A 242 12.38 4.79 -13.65
N LEU A 243 12.03 4.32 -14.85
CA LEU A 243 11.04 4.97 -15.71
C LEU A 243 9.58 4.68 -15.37
N ASN A 244 9.30 3.50 -14.81
CA ASN A 244 7.94 2.97 -14.67
C ASN A 244 7.50 2.85 -13.20
N ASN A 245 8.40 3.16 -12.26
CA ASN A 245 8.14 3.08 -10.84
C ASN A 245 7.16 4.17 -10.38
N TYR A 246 6.13 3.74 -9.68
CA TYR A 246 5.24 4.60 -8.92
C TYR A 246 5.16 4.08 -7.48
N ASN A 247 5.68 4.82 -6.51
CA ASN A 247 5.63 4.42 -5.09
C ASN A 247 6.17 2.99 -4.82
N ASN A 248 7.32 2.68 -5.42
CA ASN A 248 8.01 1.38 -5.35
C ASN A 248 7.24 0.20 -5.99
N GLY A 249 6.25 0.50 -6.84
CA GLY A 249 5.49 -0.47 -7.60
C GLY A 249 5.57 -0.21 -9.11
N ILE A 250 5.44 -1.27 -9.89
CA ILE A 250 5.40 -1.23 -11.35
C ILE A 250 3.97 -1.49 -11.80
N TYR A 251 3.40 -0.58 -12.61
CA TYR A 251 1.98 -0.61 -12.99
C TYR A 251 1.85 -0.59 -14.51
N PRO A 252 1.77 -1.76 -15.16
CA PRO A 252 1.91 -1.87 -16.60
C PRO A 252 0.95 -0.99 -17.39
N LEU A 253 -0.34 -0.91 -17.03
CA LEU A 253 -1.28 -0.08 -17.80
C LEU A 253 -0.98 1.41 -17.60
N THR A 254 -0.70 1.80 -16.37
CA THR A 254 -0.37 3.17 -16.00
C THR A 254 0.94 3.65 -16.64
N SER A 255 1.95 2.77 -16.73
CA SER A 255 3.20 3.04 -17.45
C SER A 255 2.99 3.36 -18.94
N TYR A 256 1.93 2.85 -19.57
CA TYR A 256 1.58 3.19 -20.95
C TYR A 256 0.82 4.52 -21.08
N LEU A 257 0.24 5.03 -20.00
CA LEU A 257 -0.45 6.32 -20.01
C LEU A 257 0.53 7.50 -19.98
N ALA A 258 1.74 7.28 -19.47
CA ALA A 258 2.78 8.30 -19.41
C ALA A 258 3.20 8.70 -20.83
N ASP A 259 2.79 9.89 -21.26
CA ASP A 259 3.18 10.51 -22.53
C ASP A 259 3.60 11.96 -22.26
N PRO A 260 4.91 12.27 -22.27
CA PRO A 260 5.40 13.61 -21.91
C PRO A 260 4.96 14.70 -22.89
N PHE A 261 4.42 14.33 -24.06
CA PHE A 261 3.98 15.27 -25.08
C PHE A 261 2.46 15.28 -25.32
N GLY A 262 1.71 14.42 -24.64
CA GLY A 262 0.27 14.30 -24.82
C GLY A 262 -0.52 15.31 -23.99
N GLU A 263 -1.71 15.68 -24.45
CA GLU A 263 -2.65 16.47 -23.64
C GLU A 263 -3.16 15.60 -22.49
N ILE A 264 -2.78 15.94 -21.26
CA ILE A 264 -3.14 15.18 -20.05
C ILE A 264 -4.65 15.21 -19.86
N ASN A 265 -5.26 14.03 -19.75
CA ASN A 265 -6.69 13.86 -19.50
C ASN A 265 -7.00 12.90 -18.33
N CYS A 266 -5.96 12.29 -17.75
CA CYS A 266 -6.05 11.38 -16.62
C CYS A 266 -5.14 11.82 -15.46
N SER A 267 -5.59 11.59 -14.23
CA SER A 267 -4.79 11.71 -13.00
C SER A 267 -4.54 10.33 -12.38
N ILE A 268 -3.35 10.13 -11.81
CA ILE A 268 -2.97 8.92 -11.08
C ILE A 268 -2.77 9.27 -9.60
N ALA A 269 -3.39 8.51 -8.70
CA ALA A 269 -3.20 8.68 -7.26
C ALA A 269 -3.13 7.31 -6.55
N PRO A 270 -2.60 7.25 -5.31
CA PRO A 270 -2.74 6.08 -4.47
C PRO A 270 -4.22 5.80 -4.17
N PHE A 271 -4.63 4.53 -4.21
CA PHE A 271 -5.97 4.12 -3.80
C PHE A 271 -5.97 3.78 -2.30
N GLU A 272 -6.60 4.64 -1.51
CA GLU A 272 -6.75 4.44 -0.06
C GLU A 272 -7.98 3.56 0.23
N THR A 273 -7.75 2.29 0.54
CA THR A 273 -8.80 1.35 0.96
C THR A 273 -9.45 1.75 2.28
N SER A 274 -8.81 2.63 3.06
CA SER A 274 -9.32 3.16 4.33
C SER A 274 -10.51 4.12 4.18
N ILE A 275 -10.84 4.56 2.96
CA ILE A 275 -11.93 5.52 2.70
C ILE A 275 -13.18 4.82 2.14
N ALA A 276 -13.36 3.53 2.39
CA ALA A 276 -14.70 2.93 2.38
C ALA A 276 -15.43 3.15 3.72
N HIS A 277 -15.18 4.28 4.38
CA HIS A 277 -16.18 4.82 5.28
C HIS A 277 -17.31 5.33 4.40
N ASP A 278 -18.54 4.91 4.68
CA ASP A 278 -19.76 5.50 4.12
C ASP A 278 -19.77 7.00 4.48
N TYR A 279 -19.02 7.83 3.74
CA TYR A 279 -19.15 9.26 3.85
C TYR A 279 -20.43 9.63 3.11
N GLU A 280 -21.36 10.19 3.86
CA GLU A 280 -22.54 10.80 3.27
C GLU A 280 -22.14 12.19 2.81
N ASP A 281 -21.98 12.35 1.50
CA ASP A 281 -21.84 13.68 0.94
C ASP A 281 -23.22 14.34 0.92
N PHE A 282 -23.30 15.57 1.43
CA PHE A 282 -24.52 16.38 1.39
C PHE A 282 -24.30 17.52 0.42
N ARG A 283 -25.15 17.59 -0.62
CA ARG A 283 -25.25 18.76 -1.48
C ARG A 283 -26.17 19.76 -0.80
N ILE A 284 -25.68 20.97 -0.56
CA ILE A 284 -26.46 22.07 0.00
C ILE A 284 -27.03 22.89 -1.15
N ASP A 285 -28.34 22.81 -1.36
CA ASP A 285 -29.05 23.65 -2.31
C ASP A 285 -29.76 24.77 -1.55
N VAL A 286 -29.43 26.04 -1.82
CA VAL A 286 -30.16 27.19 -1.26
C VAL A 286 -31.56 27.22 -1.87
N VAL A 287 -32.60 27.19 -1.02
CA VAL A 287 -34.00 27.24 -1.47
C VAL A 287 -34.50 28.68 -1.46
N ASP A 288 -34.13 29.45 -0.44
CA ASP A 288 -34.37 30.89 -0.29
C ASP A 288 -33.37 31.51 0.70
N GLU A 289 -33.53 32.80 1.03
CA GLU A 289 -32.63 33.55 1.92
C GLU A 289 -32.43 32.92 3.31
N HIS A 290 -33.38 32.10 3.77
CA HIS A 290 -33.38 31.54 5.13
C HIS A 290 -33.40 30.00 5.16
N ASN A 291 -33.51 29.34 4.01
CA ASN A 291 -33.65 27.89 3.91
C ASN A 291 -32.62 27.24 2.99
N VAL A 292 -32.01 26.16 3.49
CA VAL A 292 -31.14 25.27 2.70
C VAL A 292 -31.71 23.87 2.68
N ARG A 293 -31.64 23.21 1.53
CA ARG A 293 -31.98 21.81 1.34
C ARG A 293 -30.70 20.99 1.28
N LEU A 294 -30.52 20.12 2.25
CA LEU A 294 -29.46 19.13 2.25
C LEU A 294 -29.91 17.90 1.47
N THR A 295 -29.44 17.76 0.24
CA THR A 295 -29.65 16.57 -0.57
C THR A 295 -28.53 15.59 -0.29
N LYS A 296 -28.83 14.50 0.43
CA LYS A 296 -27.91 13.39 0.61
C LYS A 296 -27.54 12.79 -0.73
N GLN A 297 -26.30 13.00 -1.16
CA GLN A 297 -25.74 12.34 -2.33
C GLN A 297 -25.11 11.03 -1.87
N ARG A 298 -25.81 9.93 -2.13
CA ARG A 298 -25.16 8.62 -2.16
C ARG A 298 -24.29 8.58 -3.41
N HIS A 299 -23.01 8.87 -3.25
CA HIS A 299 -22.03 8.40 -4.20
C HIS A 299 -21.97 6.88 -4.04
N LEU A 300 -22.79 6.16 -4.80
CA LEU A 300 -22.48 4.79 -5.15
C LEU A 300 -21.24 4.86 -6.03
N GLU A 301 -20.07 5.03 -5.40
CA GLU A 301 -18.84 4.64 -6.05
C GLU A 301 -18.98 3.15 -6.31
N SER A 302 -19.32 2.83 -7.56
CA SER A 302 -19.35 1.46 -8.04
C SER A 302 -18.03 0.84 -7.64
N TYR A 303 -18.05 -0.08 -6.67
CA TYR A 303 -16.86 -0.75 -6.20
C TYR A 303 -16.16 -1.39 -7.40
N ARG A 304 -15.06 -0.77 -7.85
CA ARG A 304 -14.29 -1.29 -8.97
C ARG A 304 -13.28 -2.27 -8.41
N LYS A 305 -13.26 -3.47 -8.95
CA LYS A 305 -12.20 -4.43 -8.62
C LYS A 305 -10.89 -3.95 -9.26
N PRO A 306 -9.76 -3.95 -8.52
CA PRO A 306 -8.45 -3.72 -9.10
C PRO A 306 -8.19 -4.65 -10.28
N ILE A 307 -7.62 -4.08 -11.35
CA ILE A 307 -7.07 -4.85 -12.45
C ILE A 307 -5.77 -5.47 -11.96
N HIS A 308 -5.71 -6.79 -11.98
CA HIS A 308 -4.48 -7.54 -11.74
C HIS A 308 -3.91 -7.97 -13.08
N THR A 309 -2.72 -7.48 -13.40
CA THR A 309 -1.99 -7.81 -14.63
C THR A 309 -1.17 -9.10 -14.50
N ASN A 310 -1.23 -9.79 -13.36
CA ASN A 310 -0.68 -11.12 -13.15
C ASN A 310 -1.46 -11.89 -12.08
N ASN A 311 -1.04 -13.14 -11.83
CA ASN A 311 -1.70 -14.05 -10.89
C ASN A 311 -1.32 -13.84 -9.42
N LEU A 312 -0.38 -12.95 -9.10
CA LEU A 312 0.10 -12.73 -7.73
C LEU A 312 -0.94 -12.07 -6.83
N LYS A 313 -1.96 -11.42 -7.42
CA LYS A 313 -3.05 -10.75 -6.69
C LYS A 313 -2.53 -9.86 -5.55
N ILE A 314 -1.65 -8.93 -5.90
CA ILE A 314 -1.12 -7.97 -4.94
C ILE A 314 -2.23 -6.98 -4.56
N GLU A 315 -2.69 -7.04 -3.30
CA GLU A 315 -3.78 -6.20 -2.78
C GLU A 315 -3.27 -4.94 -2.06
N LYS A 316 -2.01 -4.58 -2.30
CA LYS A 316 -1.31 -3.46 -1.65
C LYS A 316 -0.87 -2.46 -2.70
N LYS A 317 -0.77 -1.19 -2.29
CA LYS A 317 -0.36 -0.07 -3.15
C LYS A 317 -1.18 -0.05 -4.45
N ILE A 318 -2.48 -0.30 -4.36
CA ILE A 318 -3.35 -0.13 -5.54
C ILE A 318 -3.33 1.36 -5.91
N ILE A 319 -3.36 1.65 -7.20
CA ILE A 319 -3.50 3.01 -7.69
C ILE A 319 -4.86 3.20 -8.34
N ILE A 320 -5.34 4.43 -8.31
CA ILE A 320 -6.55 4.87 -8.98
C ILE A 320 -6.18 5.78 -10.14
N VAL A 321 -6.76 5.49 -11.31
CA VAL A 321 -6.69 6.37 -12.48
C VAL A 321 -8.06 6.97 -12.69
N SER A 322 -8.13 8.30 -12.70
CA SER A 322 -9.37 9.08 -12.80
C SER A 322 -9.33 10.04 -13.98
N SER A 323 -10.48 10.32 -14.58
CA SER A 323 -10.58 11.34 -15.63
C SER A 323 -10.52 12.74 -15.02
N MET A 324 -9.81 13.64 -15.71
CA MET A 324 -9.73 15.06 -15.36
C MET A 324 -10.74 15.92 -16.13
N ARG A 325 -11.30 15.37 -17.21
CA ARG A 325 -12.32 16.00 -18.06
C ARG A 325 -13.22 14.94 -18.69
N ASN A 326 -14.17 15.38 -19.50
CA ASN A 326 -14.93 14.47 -20.35
C ASN A 326 -14.02 13.88 -21.42
N ILE A 327 -14.03 12.55 -21.58
CA ILE A 327 -13.13 11.83 -22.49
C ILE A 327 -13.98 11.08 -23.51
N LYS A 328 -13.69 11.28 -24.79
CA LYS A 328 -14.34 10.53 -25.87
C LYS A 328 -13.72 9.14 -26.03
N SER A 329 -14.50 8.17 -26.47
CA SER A 329 -14.06 6.79 -26.74
C SER A 329 -13.01 6.66 -27.85
N SER A 330 -12.83 7.71 -28.67
CA SER A 330 -11.78 7.83 -29.68
C SER A 330 -10.49 8.47 -29.16
N GLU A 331 -10.53 9.07 -27.97
CA GLU A 331 -9.41 9.82 -27.38
C GLU A 331 -8.45 8.88 -26.66
N LYS A 332 -7.14 9.09 -26.86
CA LYS A 332 -6.09 8.40 -26.13
C LYS A 332 -6.11 8.85 -24.67
N LEU A 333 -6.06 7.89 -23.74
CA LEU A 333 -5.79 8.18 -22.34
C LEU A 333 -4.32 8.58 -22.18
N VAL A 334 -4.10 9.73 -21.56
CA VAL A 334 -2.78 10.30 -21.27
C VAL A 334 -2.78 10.77 -19.82
N ALA A 335 -1.84 10.25 -19.05
CA ALA A 335 -1.55 10.74 -17.72
C ALA A 335 -0.26 11.56 -17.76
N GLY A 336 -0.19 12.61 -16.93
CA GLY A 336 1.08 13.28 -16.66
C GLY A 336 2.08 12.30 -16.06
N GLU A 337 3.37 12.62 -16.15
CA GLU A 337 4.36 11.90 -15.35
C GLU A 337 3.92 11.99 -13.88
N PRO A 338 3.94 10.87 -13.15
CA PRO A 338 3.59 10.91 -11.74
C PRO A 338 4.57 11.85 -11.06
N HIS A 339 4.10 13.05 -10.73
CA HIS A 339 4.89 13.96 -9.92
C HIS A 339 5.24 13.19 -8.65
N GLU A 340 6.54 13.01 -8.39
CA GLU A 340 7.01 12.54 -7.10
C GLU A 340 6.34 13.43 -6.05
N THR A 341 5.37 12.86 -5.33
CA THR A 341 4.57 13.53 -4.30
C THR A 341 5.45 13.78 -3.07
N GLY A 342 6.57 14.46 -3.27
CA GLY A 342 7.51 14.92 -2.24
C GLY A 342 7.36 16.40 -1.91
N SER A 343 6.42 17.12 -2.53
CA SER A 343 6.13 18.51 -2.16
C SER A 343 4.64 18.66 -1.86
N ALA A 344 4.34 18.79 -0.56
CA ALA A 344 3.02 19.14 -0.08
C ALA A 344 2.50 20.38 -0.82
N CYS A 345 1.27 20.28 -1.32
CA CYS A 345 0.57 21.33 -2.05
C CYS A 345 0.67 22.67 -1.30
N SER A 346 1.29 23.67 -1.93
CA SER A 346 0.99 25.07 -1.65
C SER A 346 -0.34 25.37 -2.32
N SER A 347 -1.40 25.45 -1.54
CA SER A 347 -2.73 25.81 -2.01
C SER A 347 -2.76 27.27 -2.45
N SER A 348 -2.85 27.50 -3.76
CA SER A 348 -3.28 28.79 -4.31
C SER A 348 -4.81 28.84 -4.32
N ASP A 349 -5.34 29.90 -3.70
CA ASP A 349 -6.75 30.23 -3.56
C ASP A 349 -7.56 30.09 -4.85
N ASN A 350 -8.62 29.29 -4.79
CA ASN A 350 -9.78 29.42 -5.66
C ASN A 350 -11.04 29.11 -4.85
N SER A 351 -11.88 30.13 -4.67
CA SER A 351 -13.15 30.07 -3.96
C SER A 351 -14.13 29.14 -4.68
N SER A 352 -14.19 27.89 -4.25
CA SER A 352 -15.30 26.99 -4.53
C SER A 352 -15.93 26.60 -3.20
N MET A 353 -17.27 26.60 -3.14
CA MET A 353 -18.05 26.37 -1.93
C MET A 353 -17.53 25.17 -1.11
N GLU A 354 -17.37 25.39 0.20
CA GLU A 354 -16.89 24.38 1.14
C GLU A 354 -17.80 23.14 1.15
N LYS A 355 -17.20 21.99 0.85
CA LYS A 355 -17.84 20.69 0.96
C LYS A 355 -17.79 20.26 2.43
N ILE A 356 -18.95 20.04 3.06
CA ILE A 356 -19.02 19.50 4.43
C ILE A 356 -19.07 17.98 4.34
N THR A 357 -18.04 17.31 4.88
CA THR A 357 -17.98 15.85 4.99
C THR A 357 -18.21 15.45 6.45
N ALA A 358 -19.28 14.69 6.72
CA ALA A 358 -19.59 14.19 8.06
C ALA A 358 -19.27 12.69 8.18
N PRO A 359 -18.56 12.25 9.24
CA PRO A 359 -18.31 10.83 9.48
C PRO A 359 -19.59 10.13 9.94
N VAL A 360 -19.96 9.02 9.30
CA VAL A 360 -21.13 8.22 9.70
C VAL A 360 -20.70 7.12 10.68
N PRO A 361 -21.33 7.03 11.87
CA PRO A 361 -21.12 5.90 12.77
C PRO A 361 -21.65 4.60 12.14
N LEU A 362 -20.81 3.58 12.07
CA LEU A 362 -21.11 2.24 11.58
C LEU A 362 -22.36 1.67 12.27
N ARG A 363 -23.51 1.71 11.58
CA ARG A 363 -24.68 0.91 11.96
C ARG A 363 -24.46 -0.51 11.47
N VAL A 364 -24.11 -1.40 12.39
CA VAL A 364 -24.12 -2.85 12.13
C VAL A 364 -25.54 -3.23 11.73
N PRO A 365 -25.79 -3.74 10.50
CA PRO A 365 -27.12 -4.19 10.14
C PRO A 365 -27.49 -5.37 11.05
N GLY A 366 -28.50 -5.15 11.91
CA GLY A 366 -29.09 -6.19 12.73
C GLY A 366 -29.56 -7.32 11.82
N LYS A 367 -28.91 -8.49 11.92
CA LYS A 367 -29.35 -9.69 11.23
C LYS A 367 -30.77 -10.01 11.69
N ALA A 368 -31.74 -9.92 10.78
CA ALA A 368 -33.08 -10.41 11.00
C ALA A 368 -33.00 -11.90 11.41
N ARG A 369 -33.35 -12.17 12.66
CA ARG A 369 -33.25 -13.48 13.30
C ARG A 369 -34.37 -14.38 12.74
N LYS A 370 -34.08 -15.16 11.69
CA LYS A 370 -34.94 -16.28 11.29
C LYS A 370 -34.94 -17.31 12.42
N GLN A 371 -36.06 -17.43 13.14
CA GLN A 371 -36.33 -18.56 14.02
C GLN A 371 -36.28 -19.85 13.19
N ARG A 372 -35.31 -20.73 13.50
CA ARG A 372 -35.32 -22.12 13.04
C ARG A 372 -35.67 -22.98 14.25
N ASN A 373 -36.77 -23.70 14.16
CA ASN A 373 -37.08 -24.82 15.04
C ASN A 373 -36.11 -25.96 14.70
N ALA A 374 -35.30 -26.38 15.66
CA ALA A 374 -34.49 -27.59 15.55
C ALA A 374 -35.05 -28.64 16.51
N SER A 375 -35.56 -29.72 15.93
CA SER A 375 -35.92 -30.95 16.63
C SER A 375 -34.65 -31.75 16.94
N PHE A 376 -34.48 -32.07 18.22
CA PHE A 376 -33.43 -32.94 18.76
C PHE A 376 -33.85 -34.40 18.55
N THR A 377 -33.02 -35.20 17.86
CA THR A 377 -33.03 -36.65 18.03
C THR A 377 -31.61 -37.13 18.31
N SER A 378 -31.52 -37.96 19.35
CA SER A 378 -30.32 -38.43 20.03
C SER A 378 -29.96 -39.85 19.61
N SER A 379 -28.69 -40.07 19.26
CA SER A 379 -27.90 -41.30 19.42
C SER A 379 -26.59 -41.12 18.64
N GLY A 380 -25.37 -41.39 19.11
CA GLY A 380 -24.79 -41.85 20.37
C GLY A 380 -23.27 -41.98 20.11
N ASN A 381 -22.45 -41.84 21.17
CA ASN A 381 -21.06 -42.34 21.38
C ASN A 381 -19.98 -42.05 20.30
N SER A 382 -18.78 -41.53 20.55
CA SER A 382 -17.93 -41.51 21.74
C SER A 382 -16.67 -40.64 21.49
N PHE A 383 -15.95 -40.33 22.59
CA PHE A 383 -14.57 -39.85 22.71
C PHE A 383 -14.23 -38.37 22.43
N GLY A 384 -13.96 -37.63 23.53
CA GLY A 384 -13.25 -36.36 23.50
C GLY A 384 -13.54 -35.42 24.68
N GLU A 385 -13.50 -35.91 25.92
CA GLU A 385 -13.54 -35.05 27.12
C GLU A 385 -12.19 -34.37 27.34
N GLY A 386 -12.22 -33.06 27.55
CA GLY A 386 -11.08 -32.32 28.07
C GLY A 386 -11.18 -30.83 27.79
N ILE A 387 -11.66 -30.10 28.81
CA ILE A 387 -11.60 -28.63 28.97
C ILE A 387 -12.86 -27.89 28.48
N ILE A 388 -13.32 -26.97 29.33
CA ILE A 388 -14.46 -26.04 29.22
C ILE A 388 -15.84 -26.61 29.63
N LYS A 389 -15.98 -26.88 30.94
CA LYS A 389 -17.24 -26.61 31.66
C LYS A 389 -16.94 -25.62 32.78
N TYR A 390 -16.88 -24.34 32.45
CA TYR A 390 -17.12 -23.32 33.47
C TYR A 390 -18.60 -23.37 33.82
N ASN A 391 -18.85 -23.49 35.13
CA ASN A 391 -20.16 -23.74 35.69
C ASN A 391 -21.04 -22.50 35.48
N ARG A 392 -22.17 -22.66 34.81
CA ARG A 392 -23.10 -21.56 34.47
C ARG A 392 -23.60 -20.85 35.74
N ASP A 393 -23.54 -21.53 36.88
CA ASP A 393 -23.94 -21.01 38.18
C ASP A 393 -22.86 -20.12 38.82
N GLN A 394 -21.56 -20.36 38.57
CA GLN A 394 -20.47 -19.45 38.97
C GLN A 394 -20.53 -18.10 38.24
N ILE A 395 -20.96 -18.11 36.97
CA ILE A 395 -21.15 -16.88 36.19
C ILE A 395 -22.36 -16.10 36.71
N ARG A 396 -23.39 -16.78 37.24
CA ARG A 396 -24.54 -16.12 37.85
C ARG A 396 -24.20 -15.53 39.22
N GLU A 397 -23.43 -16.21 40.06
CA GLU A 397 -22.95 -15.66 41.33
C GLU A 397 -22.10 -14.40 41.11
N MET A 398 -21.14 -14.43 40.18
CA MET A 398 -20.31 -13.25 39.87
C MET A 398 -21.12 -12.05 39.36
N LEU A 399 -22.22 -12.28 38.63
CA LEU A 399 -23.07 -11.19 38.14
C LEU A 399 -24.00 -10.63 39.22
N VAL A 400 -24.32 -11.42 40.26
CA VAL A 400 -25.12 -10.97 41.40
C VAL A 400 -24.28 -10.15 42.37
N GLU A 401 -23.02 -10.55 42.62
CA GLU A 401 -22.07 -9.77 43.43
C GLU A 401 -21.75 -8.40 42.81
N MET A 402 -21.79 -8.28 41.47
CA MET A 402 -21.58 -7.02 40.78
C MET A 402 -22.81 -6.09 40.71
N SER A 403 -23.99 -6.56 41.16
CA SER A 403 -25.25 -5.79 41.06
C SER A 403 -25.76 -5.24 42.40
N LEU A 404 -25.00 -5.39 43.50
CA LEU A 404 -25.44 -5.04 44.86
C LEU A 404 -24.73 -3.84 45.49
N ASP A 405 -24.25 -2.89 44.68
CA ASP A 405 -23.87 -1.57 45.17
C ASP A 405 -24.73 -0.49 44.47
N SER A 406 -25.98 -0.36 44.92
CA SER A 406 -26.69 0.92 45.05
C SER A 406 -26.65 1.25 46.56
N ASP A 407 -26.43 2.46 47.06
CA ASP A 407 -27.07 3.73 46.78
C ASP A 407 -26.26 4.84 47.49
N ASP A 408 -26.27 6.07 46.95
CA ASP A 408 -26.57 7.25 47.78
C ASP A 408 -26.94 8.49 46.93
N SER A 409 -28.22 8.85 47.07
CA SER A 409 -28.86 10.18 47.06
C SER A 409 -28.67 11.18 45.90
N GLU A 410 -29.76 11.31 45.14
CA GLU A 410 -30.50 12.54 44.76
C GLU A 410 -29.80 13.92 44.81
N THR A 411 -29.77 14.63 43.68
CA THR A 411 -30.65 15.81 43.40
C THR A 411 -30.30 16.39 42.03
N GLU A 412 -31.26 16.38 41.10
CA GLU A 412 -31.15 17.04 39.79
C GLU A 412 -31.46 18.54 39.93
N THR A 413 -30.49 19.39 39.57
CA THR A 413 -30.74 20.82 39.28
C THR A 413 -30.38 21.13 37.82
N PRO A 414 -31.17 21.95 37.11
CA PRO A 414 -30.92 22.27 35.71
C PRO A 414 -29.66 23.13 35.57
N ILE A 415 -28.78 22.75 34.63
CA ILE A 415 -27.57 23.50 34.29
C ILE A 415 -27.97 24.69 33.41
N GLN A 416 -27.91 25.89 33.98
CA GLN A 416 -27.96 27.15 33.27
C GLN A 416 -26.52 27.65 33.11
N LEU A 417 -26.04 27.73 31.87
CA LEU A 417 -24.69 28.22 31.55
C LEU A 417 -24.71 29.74 31.48
N GLU A 418 -24.20 30.41 32.51
CA GLU A 418 -23.81 31.82 32.44
C GLU A 418 -22.32 31.94 32.07
N VAL A 419 -22.01 32.85 31.15
CA VAL A 419 -20.66 33.20 30.74
C VAL A 419 -20.12 34.27 31.69
N PRO A 420 -19.02 34.03 32.44
CA PRO A 420 -18.47 35.04 33.33
C PRO A 420 -17.83 36.22 32.56
N GLU A 421 -18.25 37.45 32.86
CA GLU A 421 -17.75 38.71 32.25
C GLU A 421 -16.28 39.08 32.58
N GLN A 422 -15.48 38.18 33.14
CA GLN A 422 -14.14 38.50 33.64
C GLN A 422 -12.97 38.05 32.75
N PHE A 423 -13.06 38.31 31.44
CA PHE A 423 -11.90 38.25 30.56
C PHE A 423 -11.74 39.52 29.70
N VAL A 424 -11.54 40.65 30.37
CA VAL A 424 -10.96 41.84 29.72
C VAL A 424 -9.82 42.40 30.58
N LYS A 425 -8.61 41.85 30.40
CA LYS A 425 -7.37 42.61 30.64
C LYS A 425 -6.32 42.27 29.58
N PRO A 426 -5.87 43.24 28.77
CA PRO A 426 -4.80 43.03 27.81
C PRO A 426 -3.44 42.96 28.53
N ARG A 427 -2.71 41.86 28.35
CA ARG A 427 -1.30 41.75 28.79
C ARG A 427 -0.39 42.41 27.75
N ARG A 428 0.31 43.49 28.15
CA ARG A 428 1.53 43.96 27.49
C ARG A 428 2.75 43.33 28.18
N LYS A 429 3.69 42.79 27.41
CA LYS A 429 5.07 42.56 27.85
C LYS A 429 6.01 43.22 26.85
N SER A 430 6.73 44.24 27.31
CA SER A 430 7.90 44.81 26.67
C SER A 430 9.14 44.01 27.05
N VAL A 431 10.03 43.79 26.09
CA VAL A 431 11.38 43.23 26.30
C VAL A 431 12.36 44.41 26.34
N ARG A 432 13.26 44.44 27.34
CA ARG A 432 14.37 45.39 27.42
C ARG A 432 15.67 44.60 27.25
N PHE A 433 16.59 45.12 26.43
CA PHE A 433 17.96 44.63 26.31
C PHE A 433 18.85 45.44 27.25
N GLU A 434 19.76 44.77 27.94
CA GLU A 434 20.89 45.41 28.61
C GLU A 434 22.17 45.18 27.79
N SER A 435 22.96 46.25 27.77
CA SER A 435 24.20 46.49 27.04
C SER A 435 25.42 45.81 27.64
#